data_AF-A0A7X6X3N8-F1
#
_entry.id   AF-A0A7X6X3N8-F1
#
_cell.length_a   1.000
_cell.length_b   1.000
_cell.length_c   1.000
_cell.angle_alpha   90.00
_cell.angle_beta   90.00
_cell.angle_gamma   90.00
#
_symmetry.space_group_name_H-M   'P 1'
#
loop_
_entity.id
_entity.type
_entity.pdbx_description
1 polymer ?
#
loop_
_entity_poly.entity_id
_entity_poly.type
_entity_poly.pdbx_seq_one_letter_code
_entity_poly.pdbx_strand_id
1 'polypeptide(L)' 'MKTEISWLKFDTAKKRKCDCCDLVRPVELKALISRHGLLIGDLDLCGPCGEAVHQLLSGQGRELVEKEWTFIGGRDL' A
#
# COMPACT_ATOMS: atom_id res chain seq x y z
N MET A 1 16.02 8.98 -0.73
CA MET A 1 14.85 9.84 -1.06
C MET A 1 13.61 9.14 -0.54
N LYS A 2 12.76 9.82 0.24
CA LYS A 2 11.72 9.17 1.05
C LYS A 2 10.36 9.25 0.36
N THR A 3 9.71 8.11 0.18
CA THR A 3 8.27 8.02 -0.15
C THR A 3 7.49 8.26 1.13
N GLU A 4 6.42 9.05 1.04
CA GLU A 4 5.55 9.38 2.17
C GLU A 4 4.14 8.87 1.91
N ILE A 5 3.50 8.34 2.95
CA ILE A 5 2.13 7.83 2.88
C ILE A 5 1.31 8.51 3.95
N SER A 6 0.25 9.20 3.54
CA SER A 6 -0.73 9.82 4.43
C SER A 6 -2.06 9.11 4.34
N TRP A 7 -2.77 9.04 5.46
CA TRP A 7 -3.99 8.23 5.60
C TRP A 7 -5.20 9.11 5.85
N LEU A 8 -6.29 8.83 5.13
CA LEU A 8 -7.59 9.45 5.33
C LEU A 8 -8.61 8.36 5.65
N LYS A 9 -9.44 8.59 6.65
CA LYS A 9 -10.62 7.76 6.90
C LYS A 9 -11.80 8.35 6.13
N PHE A 10 -12.58 7.50 5.49
CA PHE A 10 -13.85 7.92 4.90
C PHE A 10 -14.91 8.03 6.01
N ASP A 11 -15.58 9.19 6.09
CA ASP A 11 -16.68 9.40 7.04
C ASP A 11 -17.85 8.44 6.79
N THR A 12 -18.04 8.03 5.54
CA THR A 12 -19.05 7.04 5.14
C THR A 12 -18.40 5.96 4.30
N ALA A 13 -18.20 4.77 4.88
CA ALA A 13 -17.66 3.62 4.17
C ALA A 13 -18.62 3.18 3.06
N LYS A 14 -18.18 3.25 1.81
CA LYS A 14 -18.94 2.77 0.65
C LYS A 14 -18.50 1.36 0.28
N LYS A 15 -19.45 0.49 -0.06
CA LYS A 15 -19.13 -0.82 -0.65
C LYS A 15 -18.56 -0.61 -2.05
N ARG A 16 -17.30 -0.96 -2.23
CA ARG A 16 -16.61 -0.95 -3.52
C ARG A 16 -15.47 -1.96 -3.51
N LYS A 17 -14.81 -2.11 -4.65
CA LYS A 17 -13.62 -2.96 -4.76
C LYS A 17 -12.47 -2.35 -3.95
N CYS A 18 -11.81 -3.16 -3.13
CA CYS A 18 -10.59 -2.77 -2.43
C CYS A 18 -9.38 -2.94 -3.35
N ASP A 19 -8.50 -1.95 -3.42
CA ASP A 19 -7.35 -1.96 -4.34
C ASP A 19 -6.28 -2.99 -3.96
N CYS A 20 -6.29 -3.50 -2.73
CA CYS A 20 -5.29 -4.45 -2.25
C CYS A 20 -5.69 -5.92 -2.44
N CYS A 21 -6.94 -6.25 -2.12
CA CYS A 21 -7.42 -7.65 -2.09
C CYS A 21 -8.48 -7.96 -3.13
N ASP A 22 -8.83 -6.98 -3.98
CA ASP A 22 -9.81 -7.06 -5.05
C ASP A 22 -11.25 -7.47 -4.66
N LEU A 23 -11.54 -7.70 -3.37
CA LEU A 23 -12.89 -8.03 -2.92
C LEU A 23 -13.76 -6.78 -2.80
N VAL A 24 -15.04 -6.92 -3.16
CA VAL A 24 -16.06 -5.88 -2.96
C VAL A 24 -16.51 -5.89 -1.50
N ARG A 25 -16.15 -4.85 -0.75
CA ARG A 25 -16.47 -4.71 0.68
C ARG A 25 -16.47 -3.23 1.09
N PRO A 26 -16.84 -2.88 2.34
CA PRO A 26 -16.67 -1.51 2.82
C PRO A 26 -15.21 -1.07 2.70
N VAL A 27 -14.99 0.00 1.95
CA VAL A 27 -13.70 0.69 1.90
C VAL A 27 -13.76 1.85 2.89
N GLU A 28 -12.79 1.86 3.80
CA GLU A 28 -12.79 2.70 5.00
C GLU A 28 -11.62 3.69 5.01
N LEU A 29 -10.58 3.40 4.22
CA LEU A 29 -9.32 4.13 4.23
C LEU A 29 -8.91 4.53 2.81
N LYS A 30 -8.36 5.73 2.66
CA LYS A 30 -7.58 6.16 1.50
C LYS A 30 -6.14 6.41 1.92
N ALA A 31 -5.20 5.70 1.30
CA ALA A 31 -3.77 5.96 1.42
C ALA A 31 -3.36 6.85 0.25
N LEU A 32 -2.75 8.00 0.52
CA LEU A 32 -2.17 8.88 -0.48
C LEU A 32 -0.66 8.68 -0.50
N ILE A 33 -0.10 8.40 -1.67
CA ILE A 33 1.32 8.11 -1.86
C ILE A 33 1.97 9.32 -2.49
N SER A 34 2.92 9.94 -1.78
CA SER A 34 3.63 11.13 -2.24
C SER A 34 5.13 10.87 -2.36
N ARG A 35 5.74 11.47 -3.38
CA ARG A 35 7.19 11.45 -3.60
C ARG A 35 7.65 12.83 -4.06
N HIS A 36 8.64 13.40 -3.38
CA HIS A 36 9.13 14.76 -3.62
C HIS A 36 8.03 15.83 -3.52
N GLY A 37 7.09 15.67 -2.57
CA GLY A 37 5.95 16.56 -2.39
C GLY A 37 4.88 16.46 -3.48
N LEU A 38 5.03 15.54 -4.44
CA LEU A 38 4.04 15.28 -5.48
C LEU A 38 3.22 14.04 -5.14
N LEU A 39 1.90 14.14 -5.25
CA LEU A 39 1.01 13.00 -5.19
C LEU A 39 1.24 12.13 -6.43
N ILE A 40 1.68 10.89 -6.24
CA ILE A 40 1.98 9.95 -7.32
C ILE A 40 0.96 8.82 -7.42
N GLY A 41 0.06 8.69 -6.46
CA GLY A 41 -1.03 7.74 -6.49
C GLY A 41 -1.79 7.66 -5.18
N ASP A 42 -2.85 6.87 -5.20
CA ASP A 42 -3.67 6.59 -4.03
C ASP A 42 -4.19 5.15 -4.04
N LEU A 43 -4.54 4.65 -2.86
CA LEU A 43 -5.14 3.33 -2.67
C LEU A 43 -6.37 3.43 -1.79
N ASP A 44 -7.44 2.81 -2.24
CA ASP A 44 -8.72 2.71 -1.57
C ASP A 44 -8.85 1.33 -0.91
N LEU A 45 -8.72 1.31 0.43
CA LEU A 45 -8.49 0.10 1.21
C LEU A 45 -9.64 -0.19 2.18
N CYS A 46 -10.00 -1.48 2.27
CA CYS A 46 -10.81 -1.97 3.38
C CYS A 46 -10.00 -1.98 4.68
N GLY A 47 -10.69 -1.97 5.83
CA GLY A 47 -10.04 -1.94 7.15
C GLY A 47 -8.89 -2.96 7.32
N PRO A 48 -9.10 -4.26 7.01
CA PRO A 48 -8.04 -5.26 7.13
C PRO A 48 -6.82 -4.99 6.25
N CYS A 49 -7.01 -4.55 5.01
CA CYS A 49 -5.90 -4.25 4.09
C CYS A 49 -5.17 -2.97 4.51
N GLY A 50 -5.89 -1.94 4.97
CA GLY A 50 -5.27 -0.72 5.46
C GLY A 50 -4.39 -0.96 6.69
N GLU A 51 -4.85 -1.79 7.62
CA GLU A 51 -4.07 -2.21 8.79
C GLU A 51 -2.81 -2.98 8.38
N ALA A 52 -2.94 -3.96 7.47
CA ALA A 52 -1.80 -4.73 6.98
C ALA A 52 -0.74 -3.84 6.31
N VAL A 53 -1.17 -2.92 5.44
CA VAL A 53 -0.25 -1.98 4.77
C VAL A 53 0.41 -1.03 5.79
N HIS A 54 -0.34 -0.55 6.78
CA HIS A 54 0.22 0.28 7.85
C HIS A 54 1.30 -0.46 8.66
N GLN A 55 1.09 -1.74 8.98
CA GLN A 55 2.07 -2.57 9.70
C GLN A 55 3.34 -2.82 8.88
N LEU A 56 3.20 -3.09 7.58
CA LEU A 56 4.35 -3.25 6.67
C LEU A 56 5.18 -1.97 6.61
N LEU A 57 4.53 -0.82 6.42
CA LEU A 57 5.22 0.46 6.25
C LEU A 57 5.81 1.03 7.53
N SER A 58 5.21 0.75 8.68
CA SER A 58 5.72 1.20 9.99
C SER A 58 6.93 0.39 10.46
N GLY A 59 7.35 -0.64 9.72
CA GLY A 59 8.42 -1.56 10.14
C GLY A 59 8.04 -2.37 11.37
N GLN A 60 6.75 -2.41 11.73
CA GLN A 60 6.21 -3.23 12.81
C GLN A 60 5.90 -4.65 12.33
N GLY A 61 5.81 -4.84 11.02
CA GLY A 61 5.91 -6.16 10.42
C GLY A 61 7.26 -6.78 10.73
N ARG A 62 7.26 -7.98 11.32
CA ARG A 62 8.48 -8.81 11.42
C ARG A 62 8.85 -9.28 10.01
N GLU A 63 9.49 -8.43 9.22
CA GLU A 63 10.05 -8.85 7.94
C GLU A 63 11.34 -9.62 8.20
N LEU A 64 11.24 -10.95 8.19
CA LEU A 64 12.41 -11.78 7.92
C LEU A 64 12.57 -11.80 6.41
N VAL A 65 13.52 -11.05 5.86
CA VAL A 65 13.90 -11.20 4.46
C VAL A 65 14.54 -12.59 4.34
N GLU A 66 13.75 -13.59 3.94
CA GLU A 66 14.23 -14.96 3.80
C GLU A 66 15.21 -15.10 2.63
N LYS A 67 15.03 -14.30 1.57
CA LYS A 67 15.88 -14.32 0.39
C LYS A 67 15.77 -13.03 -0.41
N GLU A 68 16.91 -12.44 -0.77
CA GLU A 68 17.00 -11.30 -1.67
C GLU A 68 17.48 -11.77 -3.05
N TRP A 69 16.88 -11.25 -4.11
CA TRP A 69 17.28 -11.55 -5.49
C TRP A 69 17.75 -10.28 -6.19
N THR A 70 18.99 -10.30 -6.67
CA THR A 70 19.52 -9.27 -7.55
C THR A 70 19.24 -9.65 -8.98
N PHE A 71 18.22 -9.04 -9.59
CA PHE A 71 17.98 -9.18 -11.03
C PHE A 71 19.00 -8.35 -11.80
N ILE A 72 20.06 -8.99 -12.27
CA ILE A 72 20.93 -8.49 -13.33
C ILE A 72 20.19 -8.76 -14.65
N GLY A 73 19.63 -7.71 -15.25
CA GLY A 73 18.82 -7.78 -16.47
C GLY A 73 19.41 -8.75 -17.51
N GLY A 74 18.53 -9.53 -18.14
CA GLY A 74 18.92 -10.53 -19.13
C GLY A 74 19.82 -9.90 -20.19
N ARG A 75 21.04 -10.41 -20.34
CA ARG A 75 21.83 -10.13 -21.54
C ARG A 75 21.13 -10.83 -22.69
N ASP A 76 20.83 -10.06 -23.74
CA ASP A 76 20.31 -10.57 -25.00
C ASP A 76 21.20 -11.74 -25.47
N LEU A 77 20.61 -12.93 -25.52
CA LEU A 77 21.16 -14.11 -26.19
C LEU A 77 20.71 -14.12 -27.65
#